data_AF-A0A803N060-F1
#
_entry.id   AF-A0A803N060-F1
#
_cell.length_a   1.000
_cell.length_b   1.000
_cell.length_c   1.000
_cell.angle_alpha   90.00
_cell.angle_beta   90.00
_cell.angle_gamma   90.00
#
_symmetry.space_group_name_H-M   'P 1'
#
loop_
_entity.id
_entity.type
_entity.pdbx_description
1 polymer ?
#
loop_
_entity_poly.entity_id
_entity_poly.type
_entity_poly.pdbx_seq_one_letter_code
_entity_poly.pdbx_strand_id
1 'polypeptide(L)'
;MVRFLAESNSSIIRDIDLRKDKLVVHGTEIKESMSQILHDSLILRPRAGKIYVNCNGACYISLPGKGTYRPVQNVIFDWSPFGVVVPNSVNDSLRKQLQQKDKELAAMSSLLASATNKASTNKEKFEASQNDVDSLKIQLSTSQKNEQYKKMELQKVRSEFFSLETELKAKNIELESCKKKVKNLKDQLHVSKNENQKKETELLKVQEQLLCTISQLNSSKILLETYEERVTKLEEQLSSSKEENEGMKSKVQTMQQHVSSVETELQSTKVELESSKKDIKELECQLSGCRKENQDIVTELHEVQTELSAANIELQSCKSKLESSKKKIIELEEELSSCKKESEAKEAELLMLKDQYSVIKNELQQSVQILFEFTKEAEERKEDSVGRCYVNKAIDIVDE
;
A
#
# COMPACT_ATOMS: atom_id res chain seq x y z
N MET A 1 -21.81 140.52 -20.36
CA MET A 1 -22.82 141.41 -19.73
C MET A 1 -22.40 141.57 -18.28
N VAL A 2 -21.70 142.66 -17.95
CA VAL A 2 -21.31 142.95 -16.57
C VAL A 2 -22.57 143.45 -15.84
N ARG A 3 -23.03 142.71 -14.83
CA ARG A 3 -24.00 143.23 -13.84
C ARG A 3 -23.24 143.57 -12.58
N PHE A 4 -22.86 144.84 -12.45
CA PHE A 4 -22.62 145.46 -11.15
C PHE A 4 -23.99 145.61 -10.47
N LEU A 5 -24.27 144.76 -9.48
CA LEU A 5 -25.31 145.05 -8.50
C LEU A 5 -24.65 145.83 -7.37
N ALA A 6 -25.21 147.01 -7.17
CA ALA A 6 -24.69 148.13 -6.44
C ALA A 6 -25.11 148.10 -4.97
N GLU A 7 -24.14 148.31 -4.09
CA GLU A 7 -24.24 148.93 -2.76
C GLU A 7 -22.78 149.33 -2.42
N SER A 8 -22.15 150.33 -3.03
CA SER A 8 -22.45 151.78 -3.12
C SER A 8 -22.45 152.53 -1.80
N ASN A 9 -21.27 152.65 -1.15
CA ASN A 9 -20.90 153.84 -0.38
C ASN A 9 -20.65 155.05 -1.33
N SER A 10 -21.60 155.35 -2.22
CA SER A 10 -21.55 156.50 -3.12
C SER A 10 -22.63 157.50 -2.71
N SER A 11 -22.22 158.64 -2.17
CA SER A 11 -23.10 159.75 -1.81
C SER A 11 -23.40 160.62 -3.03
N ILE A 12 -24.68 160.96 -3.23
CA ILE A 12 -25.17 161.79 -4.33
C ILE A 12 -24.97 163.26 -3.95
N ILE A 13 -24.32 164.05 -4.81
CA ILE A 13 -23.94 165.44 -4.48
C ILE A 13 -24.96 166.49 -4.98
N ARG A 14 -25.61 166.33 -6.16
CA ARG A 14 -26.78 167.15 -6.63
C ARG A 14 -27.29 166.71 -8.01
N ASP A 15 -28.52 167.12 -8.38
CA ASP A 15 -29.01 167.18 -9.78
C ASP A 15 -28.57 168.53 -10.40
N ILE A 16 -28.12 168.52 -11.66
CA ILE A 16 -27.66 169.75 -12.37
C ILE A 16 -28.37 169.86 -13.72
N ASP A 17 -29.04 170.99 -13.98
CA ASP A 17 -29.58 171.35 -15.29
C ASP A 17 -28.60 172.27 -16.03
N LEU A 18 -27.85 171.68 -16.98
CA LEU A 18 -26.77 172.31 -17.75
C LEU A 18 -27.21 173.49 -18.64
N ARG A 19 -28.49 173.88 -18.67
CA ARG A 19 -28.97 175.08 -19.40
C ARG A 19 -29.13 176.33 -18.54
N LYS A 20 -29.19 176.19 -17.22
CA LYS A 20 -29.54 177.30 -16.30
C LYS A 20 -28.62 177.43 -15.11
N ASP A 21 -27.95 176.35 -14.71
CA ASP A 21 -27.12 176.34 -13.51
C ASP A 21 -25.64 176.36 -13.86
N LYS A 22 -24.91 177.34 -13.30
CA LYS A 22 -23.46 177.45 -13.42
C LYS A 22 -22.80 176.36 -12.57
N LEU A 23 -21.83 175.63 -13.15
CA LEU A 23 -21.15 174.52 -12.50
C LEU A 23 -20.17 175.05 -11.43
N VAL A 24 -20.54 174.85 -10.16
CA VAL A 24 -19.74 175.23 -8.99
C VAL A 24 -19.20 173.95 -8.32
N VAL A 25 -17.88 173.78 -8.28
CA VAL A 25 -17.22 172.69 -7.55
C VAL A 25 -16.45 173.30 -6.38
N HIS A 26 -16.74 172.85 -5.16
CA HIS A 26 -16.17 173.40 -3.92
C HIS A 26 -16.23 174.93 -3.82
N GLY A 27 -17.40 175.51 -4.13
CA GLY A 27 -17.65 176.95 -3.96
C GLY A 27 -17.00 177.86 -5.00
N THR A 28 -16.33 177.31 -6.02
CA THR A 28 -15.66 178.08 -7.08
C THR A 28 -16.35 177.88 -8.43
N GLU A 29 -16.76 178.98 -9.07
CA GLU A 29 -17.47 179.00 -10.36
C GLU A 29 -16.47 178.77 -11.51
N ILE A 30 -16.66 177.70 -12.29
CA ILE A 30 -15.76 177.34 -13.40
C ILE A 30 -15.92 178.35 -14.54
N LYS A 31 -14.83 179.05 -14.89
CA LYS A 31 -14.80 180.06 -15.96
C LYS A 31 -15.26 179.47 -17.31
N GLU A 32 -16.00 180.27 -18.07
CA GLU A 32 -16.68 179.94 -19.34
C GLU A 32 -15.78 179.24 -20.37
N SER A 33 -14.48 179.57 -20.39
CA SER A 33 -13.48 178.94 -21.26
C SER A 33 -13.23 177.44 -20.97
N MET A 34 -13.46 176.96 -19.75
CA MET A 34 -13.40 175.52 -19.42
C MET A 34 -14.75 174.81 -19.56
N SER A 35 -15.87 175.56 -19.57
CA SER A 35 -17.18 174.99 -19.90
C SER A 35 -17.26 174.58 -21.38
N GLN A 36 -16.64 175.36 -22.28
CA GLN A 36 -16.58 175.04 -23.71
C GLN A 36 -15.78 173.75 -24.00
N ILE A 37 -14.66 173.53 -23.31
CA ILE A 37 -13.85 172.30 -23.46
C ILE A 37 -14.63 171.06 -22.98
N LEU A 38 -15.43 171.22 -21.92
CA LEU A 38 -16.38 170.19 -21.46
C LEU A 38 -17.53 169.99 -22.46
N HIS A 39 -18.05 171.06 -23.08
CA HIS A 39 -19.10 170.98 -24.12
C HIS A 39 -18.63 170.38 -25.44
N ASP A 40 -17.37 170.58 -25.84
CA ASP A 40 -16.83 170.12 -27.12
C ASP A 40 -16.28 168.68 -27.04
N SER A 41 -15.81 168.25 -25.86
CA SER A 41 -15.31 166.87 -25.64
C SER A 41 -16.41 165.89 -25.27
N LEU A 42 -17.48 166.38 -24.64
CA LEU A 42 -18.68 165.60 -24.37
C LEU A 42 -19.66 165.89 -25.52
N ILE A 43 -19.82 164.97 -26.47
CA ILE A 43 -20.88 165.00 -27.49
C ILE A 43 -22.26 164.83 -26.81
N LEU A 44 -22.64 165.80 -25.98
CA LEU A 44 -23.82 165.80 -25.13
C LEU A 44 -24.72 166.93 -25.60
N ARG A 45 -25.60 166.57 -26.53
CA ARG A 45 -26.81 167.35 -26.78
C ARG A 45 -27.68 167.37 -25.52
N PRO A 46 -28.40 168.47 -25.27
CA PRO A 46 -28.74 168.90 -23.92
C PRO A 46 -29.95 168.16 -23.34
N ARG A 47 -29.71 167.18 -22.47
CA ARG A 47 -30.71 166.54 -21.58
C ARG A 47 -30.06 166.16 -20.25
N ALA A 48 -30.77 166.41 -19.15
CA ALA A 48 -30.31 166.31 -17.75
C ALA A 48 -29.67 164.96 -17.38
N GLY A 49 -28.70 164.98 -16.44
CA GLY A 49 -27.97 163.80 -15.97
C GLY A 49 -27.40 163.96 -14.55
N LYS A 50 -27.07 162.83 -13.90
CA LYS A 50 -26.54 162.74 -12.53
C LYS A 50 -25.04 162.46 -12.51
N ILE A 51 -24.28 163.11 -11.63
CA ILE A 51 -22.83 162.89 -11.46
C ILE A 51 -22.57 162.12 -10.15
N TYR A 52 -21.77 161.05 -10.19
CA TYR A 52 -21.28 160.28 -9.04
C TYR A 52 -19.80 160.55 -8.79
N VAL A 53 -19.38 160.62 -7.53
CA VAL A 53 -17.96 160.67 -7.16
C VAL A 53 -17.70 159.57 -6.13
N ASN A 54 -16.69 158.72 -6.35
CA ASN A 54 -16.32 157.67 -5.38
C ASN A 54 -15.31 158.18 -4.33
N CYS A 55 -15.07 157.40 -3.27
CA CYS A 55 -14.11 157.70 -2.20
C CYS A 55 -12.64 157.90 -2.68
N ASN A 56 -12.34 157.56 -3.94
CA ASN A 56 -11.04 157.76 -4.57
C ASN A 56 -11.02 158.99 -5.50
N GLY A 57 -12.04 159.86 -5.45
CA GLY A 57 -12.10 161.12 -6.20
C GLY A 57 -12.45 160.99 -7.70
N ALA A 58 -12.84 159.81 -8.18
CA ALA A 58 -13.20 159.61 -9.59
C ALA A 58 -14.67 160.01 -9.85
N CYS A 59 -14.90 160.88 -10.84
CA CYS A 59 -16.23 161.35 -11.26
C CYS A 59 -16.84 160.50 -12.40
N TYR A 60 -18.12 160.14 -12.29
CA TYR A 60 -18.89 159.39 -13.29
C TYR A 60 -20.17 160.14 -13.64
N ILE A 61 -20.56 160.21 -14.92
CA ILE A 61 -21.81 160.86 -15.35
C ILE A 61 -22.79 159.79 -15.83
N SER A 62 -24.01 159.82 -15.31
CA SER A 62 -25.11 158.92 -15.70
C SER A 62 -26.27 159.69 -16.29
N LEU A 63 -26.69 159.23 -17.47
CA LEU A 63 -27.78 159.81 -18.24
C LEU A 63 -28.97 158.83 -18.22
N PRO A 64 -30.20 159.30 -17.98
CA PRO A 64 -31.36 158.42 -17.99
C PRO A 64 -31.57 157.82 -19.40
N GLY A 65 -31.61 156.48 -19.50
CA GLY A 65 -31.97 155.75 -20.73
C GLY A 65 -30.81 155.26 -21.62
N LYS A 66 -29.55 155.59 -21.30
CA LYS A 66 -28.34 155.04 -21.94
C LYS A 66 -27.28 154.88 -20.85
N GLY A 67 -26.86 153.64 -20.55
CA GLY A 67 -26.05 153.29 -19.37
C GLY A 67 -24.76 154.10 -19.14
N THR A 68 -24.12 153.90 -17.99
CA THR A 68 -22.95 154.65 -17.52
C THR A 68 -21.78 154.66 -18.50
N TYR A 69 -21.30 155.86 -18.87
CA TYR A 69 -20.11 156.06 -19.70
C TYR A 69 -18.95 156.62 -18.86
N ARG A 70 -17.75 156.09 -19.07
CA ARG A 70 -16.49 156.58 -18.48
C ARG A 70 -15.85 157.59 -19.45
N PRO A 71 -15.63 158.86 -19.06
CA PRO A 71 -14.86 159.80 -19.88
C PRO A 71 -13.40 159.34 -20.05
N VAL A 72 -12.83 159.56 -21.24
CA VAL A 72 -11.59 158.92 -21.73
C VAL A 72 -10.30 159.68 -21.32
N GLN A 73 -10.33 160.69 -20.45
CA GLN A 73 -9.13 161.41 -20.00
C GLN A 73 -9.15 161.72 -18.49
N ASN A 74 -8.04 161.40 -17.81
CA ASN A 74 -7.80 161.64 -16.38
C ASN A 74 -7.61 163.14 -16.11
N VAL A 75 -8.43 163.74 -15.25
CA VAL A 75 -8.25 165.13 -14.78
C VAL A 75 -7.95 165.10 -13.28
N ILE A 76 -6.72 165.44 -12.90
CA ILE A 76 -6.25 165.59 -11.52
C ILE A 76 -6.34 167.09 -11.17
N PHE A 77 -6.98 167.45 -10.06
CA PHE A 77 -7.04 168.84 -9.57
C PHE A 77 -6.00 169.08 -8.48
N ASP A 78 -5.12 170.05 -8.72
CA ASP A 78 -4.10 170.61 -7.82
C ASP A 78 -4.74 171.69 -6.90
N TRP A 79 -4.44 171.66 -5.59
CA TRP A 79 -5.04 172.53 -4.56
C TRP A 79 -3.98 173.25 -3.69
N SER A 80 -3.16 174.09 -4.33
CA SER A 80 -2.42 175.20 -3.70
C SER A 80 -2.66 176.45 -4.56
N PRO A 81 -2.80 177.72 -4.09
CA PRO A 81 -2.59 178.31 -2.75
C PRO A 81 -3.65 179.41 -2.37
N PHE A 82 -3.29 180.28 -1.42
CA PHE A 82 -3.88 181.55 -0.91
C PHE A 82 -4.48 181.39 0.51
N GLY A 83 -3.96 181.95 1.61
CA GLY A 83 -3.06 183.09 1.78
C GLY A 83 -3.79 184.18 2.56
N VAL A 84 -3.69 184.18 3.90
CA VAL A 84 -4.00 185.35 4.76
C VAL A 84 -3.01 185.40 5.94
N VAL A 85 -2.58 186.62 6.24
CA VAL A 85 -1.44 187.04 7.07
C VAL A 85 -1.87 187.36 8.52
N VAL A 86 -1.20 186.73 9.51
CA VAL A 86 -0.53 187.24 10.76
C VAL A 86 -1.32 188.31 11.59
N PRO A 87 -1.44 188.22 12.95
CA PRO A 87 -0.27 188.45 13.81
C PRO A 87 -0.08 187.73 15.15
N ASN A 88 1.21 187.40 15.36
CA ASN A 88 2.04 187.46 16.56
C ASN A 88 1.51 186.97 17.91
N SER A 89 2.03 185.82 18.37
CA SER A 89 3.00 185.75 19.49
C SER A 89 2.94 184.41 20.26
N VAL A 90 3.91 183.53 19.99
CA VAL A 90 4.65 182.62 20.91
C VAL A 90 3.91 181.55 21.76
N ASN A 91 4.23 180.26 21.58
CA ASN A 91 4.95 179.44 22.60
C ASN A 91 5.33 177.99 22.18
N ASP A 92 6.50 177.54 22.64
CA ASP A 92 7.37 176.38 22.32
C ASP A 92 6.83 174.92 22.45
N SER A 93 5.52 174.65 22.40
CA SER A 93 4.99 173.29 22.68
C SER A 93 5.02 172.30 21.48
N LEU A 94 4.94 172.80 20.24
CA LEU A 94 4.73 171.96 19.05
C LEU A 94 6.01 171.34 18.45
N ARG A 95 7.21 171.81 18.83
CA ARG A 95 8.48 171.26 18.30
C ARG A 95 8.82 169.88 18.88
N LYS A 96 8.29 169.53 20.06
CA LYS A 96 8.49 168.21 20.70
C LYS A 96 7.55 167.12 20.16
N GLN A 97 6.37 167.48 19.65
CA GLN A 97 5.42 166.48 19.12
C GLN A 97 5.83 165.95 17.73
N LEU A 98 6.52 166.76 16.93
CA LEU A 98 6.98 166.33 15.59
C LEU A 98 8.10 165.28 15.66
N GLN A 99 9.08 165.45 16.56
CA GLN A 99 10.16 164.45 16.76
C GLN A 99 9.65 163.11 17.34
N GLN A 100 8.50 163.09 18.01
CA GLN A 100 7.88 161.86 18.50
C GLN A 100 7.28 161.04 17.34
N LYS A 101 6.69 161.70 16.33
CA LYS A 101 6.04 161.01 15.20
C LYS A 101 7.01 160.35 14.23
N ASP A 102 8.20 160.92 14.03
CA ASP A 102 9.24 160.30 13.19
C ASP A 102 9.81 159.01 13.81
N LYS A 103 9.93 158.94 15.15
CA LYS A 103 10.29 157.69 15.85
C LYS A 103 9.23 156.60 15.71
N GLU A 104 7.94 156.96 15.70
CA GLU A 104 6.84 156.00 15.49
C GLU A 104 6.84 155.43 14.06
N LEU A 105 7.19 156.23 13.04
CA LEU A 105 7.26 155.79 11.65
C LEU A 105 8.42 154.80 11.38
N ALA A 106 9.60 155.07 11.95
CA ALA A 106 10.74 154.13 11.86
C ALA A 106 10.42 152.78 12.54
N ALA A 107 9.67 152.80 13.64
CA ALA A 107 9.21 151.58 14.32
C ALA A 107 8.19 150.78 13.47
N MET A 108 7.29 151.46 12.74
CA MET A 108 6.36 150.77 11.83
C MET A 108 7.06 150.13 10.62
N SER A 109 8.07 150.79 10.04
CA SER A 109 8.83 150.21 8.92
C SER A 109 9.60 148.95 9.34
N SER A 110 10.13 148.94 10.57
CA SER A 110 10.78 147.76 11.17
C SER A 110 9.79 146.60 11.40
N LEU A 111 8.59 146.90 11.91
CA LEU A 111 7.55 145.90 12.11
C LEU A 111 7.04 145.31 10.79
N LEU A 112 6.88 146.13 9.74
CA LEU A 112 6.50 145.67 8.41
C LEU A 112 7.53 144.72 7.82
N ALA A 113 8.82 145.05 7.91
CA ALA A 113 9.90 144.16 7.47
C ALA A 113 9.89 142.81 8.23
N SER A 114 9.64 142.84 9.55
CA SER A 114 9.50 141.62 10.36
C SER A 114 8.26 140.79 9.99
N ALA A 115 7.18 141.45 9.57
CA ALA A 115 5.95 140.79 9.15
C ALA A 115 6.11 140.16 7.76
N THR A 116 6.82 140.82 6.82
CA THR A 116 7.15 140.24 5.51
C THR A 116 8.07 139.03 5.63
N ASN A 117 9.10 139.06 6.51
CA ASN A 117 9.97 137.91 6.74
C ASN A 117 9.25 136.74 7.45
N LYS A 118 8.26 137.04 8.31
CA LYS A 118 7.36 136.01 8.88
C LYS A 118 6.39 135.45 7.85
N ALA A 119 5.92 136.26 6.91
CA ALA A 119 5.03 135.81 5.84
C ALA A 119 5.77 134.91 4.83
N SER A 120 7.01 135.25 4.46
CA SER A 120 7.84 134.38 3.60
C SER A 120 8.18 133.06 4.28
N THR A 121 8.62 133.09 5.55
CA THR A 121 8.90 131.86 6.31
C THR A 121 7.65 131.02 6.56
N ASN A 122 6.47 131.61 6.73
CA ASN A 122 5.22 130.85 6.83
C ASN A 122 4.76 130.27 5.48
N LYS A 123 5.01 130.96 4.36
CA LYS A 123 4.76 130.43 3.02
C LYS A 123 5.65 129.23 2.74
N GLU A 124 6.95 129.32 3.05
CA GLU A 124 7.89 128.21 2.93
C GLU A 124 7.50 127.03 3.84
N LYS A 125 7.06 127.30 5.08
CA LYS A 125 6.54 126.25 5.98
C LYS A 125 5.24 125.63 5.49
N PHE A 126 4.36 126.40 4.86
CA PHE A 126 3.13 125.88 4.28
C PHE A 126 3.42 125.02 3.05
N GLU A 127 4.30 125.47 2.16
CA GLU A 127 4.75 124.68 1.00
C GLU A 127 5.49 123.41 1.44
N ALA A 128 6.32 123.47 2.49
CA ALA A 128 6.93 122.28 3.11
C ALA A 128 5.87 121.34 3.69
N SER A 129 4.89 121.86 4.43
CA SER A 129 3.79 121.05 4.98
C SER A 129 2.91 120.45 3.88
N GLN A 130 2.73 121.16 2.76
CA GLN A 130 1.97 120.68 1.61
C GLN A 130 2.71 119.53 0.90
N ASN A 131 4.03 119.66 0.72
CA ASN A 131 4.86 118.58 0.20
C ASN A 131 4.88 117.37 1.14
N ASP A 132 4.89 117.58 2.46
CA ASP A 132 4.78 116.51 3.45
C ASP A 132 3.42 115.82 3.38
N VAL A 133 2.33 116.58 3.21
CA VAL A 133 0.98 116.02 3.02
C VAL A 133 0.90 115.19 1.75
N ASP A 134 1.47 115.66 0.64
CA ASP A 134 1.47 114.92 -0.63
C ASP A 134 2.36 113.66 -0.54
N SER A 135 3.50 113.75 0.13
CA SER A 135 4.36 112.60 0.46
C SER A 135 3.62 111.56 1.31
N LEU A 136 2.95 111.98 2.38
CA LEU A 136 2.13 111.11 3.23
C LEU A 136 0.95 110.50 2.47
N LYS A 137 0.35 111.23 1.53
CA LYS A 137 -0.75 110.73 0.68
C LYS A 137 -0.28 109.63 -0.26
N ILE A 138 0.93 109.76 -0.83
CA ILE A 138 1.58 108.72 -1.63
C ILE A 138 1.93 107.52 -0.75
N GLN A 139 2.48 107.73 0.44
CA GLN A 139 2.79 106.64 1.38
C GLN A 139 1.53 105.90 1.82
N LEU A 140 0.43 106.62 2.10
CA LEU A 140 -0.86 106.04 2.46
C LEU A 140 -1.44 105.20 1.32
N SER A 141 -1.40 105.73 0.09
CA SER A 141 -1.87 105.01 -1.11
C SER A 141 -1.02 103.75 -1.38
N THR A 142 0.30 103.84 -1.15
CA THR A 142 1.22 102.71 -1.28
C THR A 142 0.96 101.67 -0.18
N SER A 143 0.69 102.12 1.04
CA SER A 143 0.37 101.25 2.19
C SER A 143 -0.98 100.55 1.99
N GLN A 144 -1.98 101.23 1.46
CA GLN A 144 -3.28 100.64 1.12
C GLN A 144 -3.15 99.57 0.03
N LYS A 145 -2.34 99.80 -1.02
CA LYS A 145 -2.06 98.78 -2.04
C LYS A 145 -1.34 97.57 -1.44
N ASN A 146 -0.36 97.80 -0.56
CA ASN A 146 0.35 96.72 0.14
C ASN A 146 -0.57 95.93 1.08
N GLU A 147 -1.49 96.59 1.77
CA GLU A 147 -2.50 95.94 2.60
C GLU A 147 -3.44 95.06 1.77
N GLN A 148 -3.93 95.57 0.63
CA GLN A 148 -4.76 94.81 -0.29
C GLN A 148 -4.01 93.59 -0.86
N TYR A 149 -2.76 93.76 -1.26
CA TYR A 149 -1.91 92.66 -1.74
C TYR A 149 -1.75 91.58 -0.67
N LYS A 150 -1.40 91.96 0.57
CA LYS A 150 -1.29 91.02 1.70
C LYS A 150 -2.62 90.34 2.02
N LYS A 151 -3.75 91.04 1.88
CA LYS A 151 -5.08 90.46 2.07
C LYS A 151 -5.39 89.38 1.03
N MET A 152 -5.04 89.62 -0.24
CA MET A 152 -5.16 88.62 -1.30
C MET A 152 -4.25 87.41 -1.05
N GLU A 153 -3.00 87.67 -0.63
CA GLU A 153 -2.04 86.61 -0.32
C GLU A 153 -2.49 85.76 0.89
N LEU A 154 -3.00 86.39 1.95
CA LEU A 154 -3.61 85.70 3.09
C LEU A 154 -4.83 84.88 2.70
N GLN A 155 -5.67 85.38 1.79
CA GLN A 155 -6.82 84.65 1.30
C GLN A 155 -6.38 83.40 0.51
N LYS A 156 -5.34 83.51 -0.31
CA LYS A 156 -4.75 82.39 -1.03
C LYS A 156 -4.21 81.34 -0.06
N VAL A 157 -3.39 81.73 0.90
CA VAL A 157 -2.86 80.83 1.93
C VAL A 157 -3.98 80.16 2.72
N ARG A 158 -5.06 80.89 3.05
CA ARG A 158 -6.22 80.33 3.74
C ARG A 158 -6.94 79.26 2.93
N SER A 159 -7.05 79.45 1.61
CA SER A 159 -7.65 78.45 0.71
C SER A 159 -6.77 77.21 0.58
N GLU A 160 -5.45 77.37 0.47
CA GLU A 160 -4.49 76.27 0.44
C GLU A 160 -4.52 75.49 1.76
N PHE A 161 -4.56 76.18 2.90
CA PHE A 161 -4.70 75.56 4.22
C PHE A 161 -5.99 74.76 4.33
N PHE A 162 -7.12 75.31 3.87
CA PHE A 162 -8.40 74.59 3.88
C PHE A 162 -8.34 73.34 2.99
N SER A 163 -7.71 73.42 1.81
CA SER A 163 -7.49 72.26 0.93
C SER A 163 -6.67 71.18 1.64
N LEU A 164 -5.53 71.55 2.23
CA LEU A 164 -4.69 70.63 2.98
C LEU A 164 -5.42 70.01 4.19
N GLU A 165 -6.25 70.79 4.89
CA GLU A 165 -7.06 70.28 5.99
C GLU A 165 -8.07 69.22 5.50
N THR A 166 -8.69 69.44 4.33
CA THR A 166 -9.60 68.45 3.74
C THR A 166 -8.87 67.18 3.27
N GLU A 167 -7.70 67.32 2.66
CA GLU A 167 -6.86 66.19 2.24
C GLU A 167 -6.37 65.38 3.45
N LEU A 168 -5.96 66.05 4.52
CA LEU A 168 -5.54 65.39 5.76
C LEU A 168 -6.69 64.61 6.40
N LYS A 169 -7.91 65.17 6.42
CA LYS A 169 -9.11 64.44 6.87
C LYS A 169 -9.39 63.21 6.01
N ALA A 170 -9.29 63.33 4.69
CA ALA A 170 -9.46 62.20 3.77
C ALA A 170 -8.42 61.10 4.02
N LYS A 171 -7.13 61.48 4.15
CA LYS A 171 -6.04 60.54 4.44
C LYS A 171 -6.20 59.86 5.80
N ASN A 172 -6.71 60.56 6.80
CA ASN A 172 -6.99 59.96 8.10
C ASN A 172 -8.10 58.91 8.02
N ILE A 173 -9.15 59.14 7.23
CA ILE A 173 -10.21 58.14 6.98
C ILE A 173 -9.64 56.92 6.26
N GLU A 174 -8.82 57.12 5.23
CA GLU A 174 -8.15 56.03 4.51
C GLU A 174 -7.25 55.22 5.46
N LEU A 175 -6.47 55.89 6.33
CA LEU A 175 -5.61 55.26 7.31
C LEU A 175 -6.41 54.38 8.28
N GLU A 176 -7.53 54.88 8.81
CA GLU A 176 -8.40 54.11 9.70
C GLU A 176 -9.04 52.91 8.98
N SER A 177 -9.40 53.05 7.70
CA SER A 177 -9.86 51.94 6.88
C SER A 177 -8.76 50.88 6.68
N CYS A 178 -7.53 51.32 6.39
CA CYS A 178 -6.36 50.44 6.25
C CYS A 178 -6.05 49.71 7.57
N LYS A 179 -6.09 50.40 8.72
CA LYS A 179 -5.91 49.77 10.05
C LYS A 179 -6.92 48.66 10.30
N LYS A 180 -8.19 48.88 9.94
CA LYS A 180 -9.24 47.85 10.05
C LYS A 180 -8.96 46.64 9.16
N LYS A 181 -8.54 46.86 7.91
CA LYS A 181 -8.16 45.78 6.98
C LYS A 181 -6.98 44.98 7.51
N VAL A 182 -5.94 45.64 8.02
CA VAL A 182 -4.76 44.97 8.62
C VAL A 182 -5.16 44.14 9.83
N LYS A 183 -6.03 44.66 10.70
CA LYS A 183 -6.55 43.89 11.84
C LYS A 183 -7.30 42.64 11.37
N ASN A 184 -8.19 42.78 10.41
CA ASN A 184 -8.95 41.65 9.86
C ASN A 184 -8.05 40.59 9.21
N LEU A 185 -7.04 41.00 8.43
CA LEU A 185 -6.06 40.07 7.84
C LEU A 185 -5.24 39.35 8.92
N LYS A 186 -4.89 40.02 10.01
CA LYS A 186 -4.18 39.41 11.14
C LYS A 186 -5.04 38.36 11.85
N ASP A 187 -6.33 38.64 12.03
CA ASP A 187 -7.26 37.70 12.65
C ASP A 187 -7.48 36.47 11.74
N GLN A 188 -7.67 36.68 10.43
CA GLN A 188 -7.76 35.60 9.44
C GLN A 188 -6.50 34.74 9.40
N LEU A 189 -5.32 35.35 9.46
CA LEU A 189 -4.04 34.64 9.52
C LEU A 189 -3.95 33.76 10.76
N HIS A 190 -4.40 34.26 11.92
CA HIS A 190 -4.40 33.49 13.17
C HIS A 190 -5.36 32.28 13.09
N VAL A 191 -6.55 32.46 12.52
CA VAL A 191 -7.51 31.37 12.29
C VAL A 191 -6.88 30.30 11.39
N SER A 192 -6.33 30.71 10.24
CA SER A 192 -5.69 29.79 9.30
C SER A 192 -4.50 29.04 9.92
N LYS A 193 -3.69 29.72 10.75
CA LYS A 193 -2.58 29.09 11.49
C LYS A 193 -3.07 27.99 12.43
N ASN A 194 -4.14 28.26 13.19
CA ASN A 194 -4.73 27.28 14.10
C ASN A 194 -5.34 26.09 13.35
N GLU A 195 -6.00 26.33 12.22
CA GLU A 195 -6.51 25.25 11.36
C GLU A 195 -5.39 24.39 10.80
N ASN A 196 -4.27 25.01 10.39
CA ASN A 196 -3.12 24.28 9.89
C ASN A 196 -2.48 23.41 10.98
N GLN A 197 -2.36 23.92 12.21
CA GLN A 197 -1.89 23.13 13.35
C GLN A 197 -2.81 21.94 13.64
N LYS A 198 -4.13 22.11 13.55
CA LYS A 198 -5.07 20.98 13.71
C LYS A 198 -4.85 19.92 12.64
N LYS A 199 -4.75 20.32 11.37
CA LYS A 199 -4.48 19.41 10.25
C LYS A 199 -3.14 18.67 10.42
N GLU A 200 -2.12 19.36 10.91
CA GLU A 200 -0.81 18.76 11.21
C GLU A 200 -0.90 17.69 12.30
N THR A 201 -1.67 17.93 13.36
CA THR A 201 -1.92 16.92 14.41
C THR A 201 -2.75 15.73 13.90
N GLU A 202 -3.72 15.96 13.01
CA GLU A 202 -4.50 14.90 12.39
C GLU A 202 -3.64 14.06 11.44
N LEU A 203 -2.76 14.70 10.67
CA LEU A 203 -1.81 14.03 9.79
C LEU A 203 -0.87 13.12 10.57
N LEU A 204 -0.34 13.58 11.71
CA LEU A 204 0.50 12.76 12.59
C LEU A 204 -0.25 11.53 13.10
N LYS A 205 -1.51 11.68 13.54
CA LYS A 205 -2.34 10.55 13.98
C LYS A 205 -2.57 9.52 12.85
N VAL A 206 -2.81 10.00 11.62
CA VAL A 206 -2.97 9.11 10.46
C VAL A 206 -1.65 8.39 10.14
N GLN A 207 -0.50 9.06 10.25
CA GLN A 207 0.81 8.44 10.07
C GLN A 207 1.09 7.35 11.11
N GLU A 208 0.75 7.60 12.38
CA GLU A 208 0.87 6.60 13.45
C GLU A 208 -0.04 5.39 13.19
N GLN A 209 -1.30 5.62 12.81
CA GLN A 209 -2.23 4.55 12.44
C GLN A 209 -1.70 3.74 11.26
N LEU A 210 -1.16 4.40 10.24
CA LEU A 210 -0.56 3.72 9.09
C LEU A 210 0.60 2.81 9.52
N LEU A 211 1.50 3.29 10.38
CA LEU A 211 2.60 2.47 10.91
C LEU A 211 2.10 1.27 11.72
N CYS A 212 1.06 1.43 12.54
CA CYS A 212 0.42 0.33 13.25
C CYS A 212 -0.21 -0.70 12.29
N THR A 213 -0.87 -0.25 11.23
CA THR A 213 -1.44 -1.19 10.24
C THR A 213 -0.37 -1.93 9.45
N ILE A 214 0.75 -1.27 9.13
CA ILE A 214 1.91 -1.91 8.47
C ILE A 214 2.51 -2.99 9.37
N SER A 215 2.67 -2.74 10.67
CA SER A 215 3.20 -3.74 11.60
C SER A 215 2.27 -4.93 11.77
N GLN A 216 0.95 -4.70 11.81
CA GLN A 216 -0.07 -5.76 11.82
C GLN A 216 -0.08 -6.56 10.51
N LEU A 217 0.08 -5.90 9.35
CA LEU A 217 0.16 -6.58 8.06
C LEU A 217 1.40 -7.49 8.00
N ASN A 218 2.55 -6.99 8.47
CA ASN A 218 3.78 -7.77 8.51
C ASN A 218 3.68 -8.98 9.45
N SER A 219 3.05 -8.82 10.62
CA SER A 219 2.84 -9.96 11.53
C SER A 219 1.88 -10.99 10.93
N SER A 220 0.81 -10.55 10.26
CA SER A 220 -0.10 -11.44 9.53
C SER A 220 0.60 -12.15 8.37
N LYS A 221 1.53 -11.48 7.68
CA LYS A 221 2.32 -12.07 6.60
C LYS A 221 3.22 -13.20 7.11
N ILE A 222 3.94 -12.96 8.21
CA ILE A 222 4.78 -13.98 8.86
C ILE A 222 3.92 -15.17 9.28
N LEU A 223 2.74 -14.93 9.88
CA LEU A 223 1.82 -16.01 10.24
C LEU A 223 1.36 -16.81 9.01
N LEU A 224 1.05 -16.16 7.90
CA LEU A 224 0.68 -16.84 6.66
C LEU A 224 1.82 -17.74 6.15
N GLU A 225 3.04 -17.23 6.10
CA GLU A 225 4.25 -17.99 5.71
C GLU A 225 4.43 -19.23 6.60
N THR A 226 4.24 -19.09 7.92
CA THR A 226 4.32 -20.25 8.84
C THR A 226 3.19 -21.27 8.63
N TYR A 227 2.01 -20.84 8.21
CA TYR A 227 0.92 -21.75 7.88
C TYR A 227 1.18 -22.50 6.57
N GLU A 228 1.75 -21.82 5.56
CA GLU A 228 2.15 -22.44 4.29
C GLU A 228 3.21 -23.53 4.52
N GLU A 229 4.26 -23.25 5.31
CA GLU A 229 5.27 -24.24 5.71
C GLU A 229 4.66 -25.44 6.45
N ARG A 230 3.64 -25.21 7.28
CA ARG A 230 2.96 -26.29 8.00
C ARG A 230 2.11 -27.15 7.07
N VAL A 231 1.47 -26.55 6.07
CA VAL A 231 0.69 -27.27 5.06
C VAL A 231 1.59 -28.15 4.21
N THR A 232 2.71 -27.63 3.70
CA THR A 232 3.66 -28.42 2.89
C THR A 232 4.19 -29.62 3.67
N LYS A 233 4.56 -29.43 4.94
CA LYS A 233 5.01 -30.52 5.82
C LYS A 233 3.93 -31.59 6.05
N LEU A 234 2.66 -31.20 6.19
CA LEU A 234 1.55 -32.14 6.33
C LEU A 234 1.28 -32.90 5.03
N GLU A 235 1.43 -32.25 3.87
CA GLU A 235 1.30 -32.90 2.56
C GLU A 235 2.41 -33.95 2.34
N GLU A 236 3.65 -33.65 2.72
CA GLU A 236 4.76 -34.62 2.68
C GLU A 236 4.50 -35.83 3.59
N GLN A 237 4.02 -35.58 4.82
CA GLN A 237 3.65 -36.66 5.75
C GLN A 237 2.50 -37.52 5.22
N LEU A 238 1.49 -36.90 4.61
CA LEU A 238 0.38 -37.62 4.00
C LEU A 238 0.84 -38.48 2.81
N SER A 239 1.75 -37.96 1.97
CA SER A 239 2.32 -38.72 0.86
C SER A 239 3.10 -39.93 1.36
N SER A 240 3.97 -39.76 2.37
CA SER A 240 4.74 -40.86 2.96
C SER A 240 3.83 -41.94 3.58
N SER A 241 2.78 -41.54 4.31
CA SER A 241 1.82 -42.48 4.89
C SER A 241 1.04 -43.26 3.81
N LYS A 242 0.72 -42.61 2.69
CA LYS A 242 0.07 -43.26 1.55
C LYS A 242 0.97 -44.32 0.91
N GLU A 243 2.25 -44.03 0.72
CA GLU A 243 3.23 -45.00 0.22
C GLU A 243 3.40 -46.19 1.16
N GLU A 244 3.48 -45.94 2.47
CA GLU A 244 3.55 -47.00 3.48
C GLU A 244 2.31 -47.90 3.43
N ASN A 245 1.12 -47.31 3.31
CA ASN A 245 -0.14 -48.04 3.24
C ASN A 245 -0.23 -48.92 1.98
N GLU A 246 0.18 -48.42 0.80
CA GLU A 246 0.27 -49.24 -0.42
C GLU A 246 1.31 -50.36 -0.29
N GLY A 247 2.43 -50.09 0.39
CA GLY A 247 3.44 -51.10 0.74
C GLY A 247 2.88 -52.19 1.65
N MET A 248 2.12 -51.83 2.68
CA MET A 248 1.45 -52.79 3.57
C MET A 248 0.39 -53.60 2.84
N LYS A 249 -0.42 -52.96 2.00
CA LYS A 249 -1.44 -53.63 1.18
C LYS A 249 -0.83 -54.69 0.27
N SER A 250 0.30 -54.37 -0.37
CA SER A 250 1.07 -55.31 -1.19
C SER A 250 1.58 -56.49 -0.37
N LYS A 251 2.14 -56.24 0.83
CA LYS A 251 2.58 -57.32 1.73
C LYS A 251 1.43 -58.23 2.17
N VAL A 252 0.28 -57.66 2.51
CA VAL A 252 -0.92 -58.43 2.87
C VAL A 252 -1.37 -59.31 1.72
N GLN A 253 -1.39 -58.80 0.49
CA GLN A 253 -1.73 -59.59 -0.69
C GLN A 253 -0.77 -60.77 -0.90
N THR A 254 0.55 -60.55 -0.76
CA THR A 254 1.55 -61.61 -0.85
C THR A 254 1.38 -62.65 0.26
N MET A 255 1.12 -62.22 1.49
CA MET A 255 0.85 -63.14 2.61
C MET A 255 -0.42 -63.96 2.37
N GLN A 256 -1.48 -63.36 1.83
CA GLN A 256 -2.71 -64.05 1.47
C GLN A 256 -2.44 -65.16 0.43
N GLN A 257 -1.65 -64.87 -0.60
CA GLN A 257 -1.25 -65.86 -1.62
C GLN A 257 -0.42 -66.99 -1.00
N HIS A 258 0.51 -66.67 -0.10
CA HIS A 258 1.32 -67.67 0.58
C HIS A 258 0.46 -68.58 1.48
N VAL A 259 -0.51 -68.03 2.21
CA VAL A 259 -1.45 -68.82 3.02
C VAL A 259 -2.22 -69.79 2.15
N SER A 260 -2.80 -69.32 1.03
CA SER A 260 -3.51 -70.20 0.10
C SER A 260 -2.61 -71.31 -0.47
N SER A 261 -1.34 -71.01 -0.79
CA SER A 261 -0.38 -72.03 -1.24
C SER A 261 -0.16 -73.11 -0.17
N VAL A 262 0.10 -72.69 1.07
CA VAL A 262 0.31 -73.63 2.19
C VAL A 262 -0.94 -74.46 2.47
N GLU A 263 -2.13 -73.89 2.37
CA GLU A 263 -3.39 -74.63 2.50
C GLU A 263 -3.52 -75.72 1.42
N THR A 264 -3.14 -75.42 0.17
CA THR A 264 -3.16 -76.43 -0.91
C THR A 264 -2.14 -77.55 -0.70
N GLU A 265 -0.92 -77.22 -0.25
CA GLU A 265 0.11 -78.21 0.09
C GLU A 265 -0.32 -79.09 1.27
N LEU A 266 -0.92 -78.49 2.31
CA LEU A 266 -1.44 -79.22 3.45
C LEU A 266 -2.55 -80.19 3.04
N GLN A 267 -3.43 -79.79 2.13
CA GLN A 267 -4.48 -80.67 1.63
C GLN A 267 -3.90 -81.82 0.79
N SER A 268 -2.88 -81.56 -0.05
CA SER A 268 -2.19 -82.59 -0.83
C SER A 268 -1.52 -83.63 0.09
N THR A 269 -0.74 -83.16 1.06
CA THR A 269 -0.05 -84.04 2.02
C THR A 269 -1.03 -84.87 2.87
N LYS A 270 -2.20 -84.32 3.19
CA LYS A 270 -3.27 -85.07 3.87
C LYS A 270 -3.83 -86.20 3.01
N VAL A 271 -4.01 -85.96 1.70
CA VAL A 271 -4.46 -87.00 0.76
C VAL A 271 -3.40 -88.09 0.60
N GLU A 272 -2.13 -87.71 0.46
CA GLU A 272 -0.99 -88.65 0.40
C GLU A 272 -0.91 -89.50 1.66
N LEU A 273 -1.03 -88.90 2.85
CA LEU A 273 -1.02 -89.61 4.13
C LEU A 273 -2.15 -90.64 4.23
N GLU A 274 -3.36 -90.29 3.81
CA GLU A 274 -4.48 -91.24 3.80
C GLU A 274 -4.29 -92.36 2.77
N SER A 275 -3.63 -92.08 1.63
CA SER A 275 -3.22 -93.13 0.69
C SER A 275 -2.23 -94.09 1.32
N SER A 276 -1.13 -93.58 1.90
CA SER A 276 -0.11 -94.42 2.55
C SER A 276 -0.69 -95.25 3.70
N LYS A 277 -1.67 -94.72 4.46
CA LYS A 277 -2.38 -95.51 5.48
C LYS A 277 -3.17 -96.67 4.89
N LYS A 278 -3.76 -96.53 3.71
CA LYS A 278 -4.45 -97.63 3.02
C LYS A 278 -3.44 -98.68 2.55
N ASP A 279 -2.35 -98.24 1.93
CA ASP A 279 -1.29 -99.13 1.45
C ASP A 279 -0.69 -99.96 2.59
N ILE A 280 -0.45 -99.34 3.76
CA ILE A 280 0.01 -100.05 4.96
C ILE A 280 -0.98 -101.14 5.39
N LYS A 281 -2.28 -100.84 5.45
CA LYS A 281 -3.30 -101.84 5.83
C LYS A 281 -3.37 -102.99 4.83
N GLU A 282 -3.20 -102.70 3.55
CA GLU A 282 -3.17 -103.73 2.51
C GLU A 282 -1.93 -104.63 2.66
N LEU A 283 -0.75 -104.04 2.89
CA LEU A 283 0.47 -104.79 3.17
C LEU A 283 0.37 -105.63 4.44
N GLU A 284 -0.24 -105.11 5.51
CA GLU A 284 -0.52 -105.88 6.74
C GLU A 284 -1.41 -107.10 6.45
N CYS A 285 -2.44 -106.94 5.62
CA CYS A 285 -3.32 -108.03 5.21
C CYS A 285 -2.56 -109.08 4.37
N GLN A 286 -1.77 -108.64 3.39
CA GLN A 286 -0.94 -109.53 2.57
C GLN A 286 0.07 -110.30 3.43
N LEU A 287 0.73 -109.64 4.37
CA LEU A 287 1.68 -110.26 5.28
C LEU A 287 1.00 -111.29 6.20
N SER A 288 -0.21 -111.01 6.67
CA SER A 288 -1.00 -111.97 7.45
C SER A 288 -1.38 -113.21 6.63
N GLY A 289 -1.75 -113.04 5.35
CA GLY A 289 -2.05 -114.13 4.43
C GLY A 289 -0.83 -115.00 4.15
N CYS A 290 0.29 -114.37 3.81
CA CYS A 290 1.56 -115.06 3.55
C CYS A 290 2.06 -115.83 4.80
N ARG A 291 1.85 -115.28 6.00
CA ARG A 291 2.16 -115.98 7.26
C ARG A 291 1.30 -117.23 7.46
N LYS A 292 0.02 -117.17 7.07
CA LYS A 292 -0.89 -118.33 7.15
C LYS A 292 -0.50 -119.39 6.13
N GLU A 293 -0.26 -119.01 4.88
CA GLU A 293 0.25 -119.93 3.85
C GLU A 293 1.54 -120.62 4.29
N ASN A 294 2.47 -119.88 4.90
CA ASN A 294 3.70 -120.47 5.44
C ASN A 294 3.44 -121.45 6.60
N GLN A 295 2.44 -121.19 7.45
CA GLN A 295 2.02 -122.16 8.48
C GLN A 295 1.44 -123.43 7.85
N ASP A 296 0.57 -123.27 6.84
CA ASP A 296 -0.06 -124.39 6.13
C ASP A 296 1.01 -125.26 5.42
N ILE A 297 1.98 -124.64 4.75
CA ILE A 297 3.14 -125.34 4.14
C ILE A 297 3.95 -126.09 5.19
N VAL A 298 4.21 -125.48 6.36
CA VAL A 298 4.95 -126.16 7.44
C VAL A 298 4.18 -127.38 7.95
N THR A 299 2.85 -127.30 8.07
CA THR A 299 2.02 -128.45 8.46
C THR A 299 2.04 -129.56 7.41
N GLU A 300 1.88 -129.21 6.13
CA GLU A 300 1.91 -130.17 5.02
C GLU A 300 3.29 -130.85 4.92
N LEU A 301 4.38 -130.09 5.09
CA LEU A 301 5.73 -130.62 5.13
C LEU A 301 5.92 -131.62 6.28
N HIS A 302 5.36 -131.32 7.46
CA HIS A 302 5.40 -132.24 8.59
C HIS A 302 4.62 -133.54 8.31
N GLU A 303 3.43 -133.44 7.71
CA GLU A 303 2.64 -134.61 7.29
C GLU A 303 3.42 -135.48 6.29
N VAL A 304 3.96 -134.88 5.23
CA VAL A 304 4.81 -135.60 4.25
C VAL A 304 6.02 -136.25 4.92
N GLN A 305 6.65 -135.57 5.88
CA GLN A 305 7.79 -136.13 6.63
C GLN A 305 7.37 -137.34 7.48
N THR A 306 6.17 -137.32 8.08
CA THR A 306 5.63 -138.48 8.81
C THR A 306 5.29 -139.64 7.87
N GLU A 307 4.66 -139.39 6.73
CA GLU A 307 4.38 -140.41 5.71
C GLU A 307 5.68 -141.04 5.18
N LEU A 308 6.69 -140.23 4.88
CA LEU A 308 8.00 -140.70 4.44
C LEU A 308 8.66 -141.61 5.50
N SER A 309 8.51 -141.25 6.79
CA SER A 309 9.03 -142.07 7.90
C SER A 309 8.31 -143.42 7.99
N ALA A 310 6.99 -143.44 7.83
CA ALA A 310 6.18 -144.65 7.83
C ALA A 310 6.53 -145.56 6.63
N ALA A 311 6.62 -144.98 5.44
CA ALA A 311 7.03 -145.69 4.22
C ALA A 311 8.43 -146.29 4.35
N ASN A 312 9.36 -145.57 5.01
CA ASN A 312 10.69 -146.13 5.31
C ASN A 312 10.64 -147.32 6.27
N ILE A 313 9.80 -147.27 7.32
CA ILE A 313 9.59 -148.40 8.23
C ILE A 313 9.01 -149.61 7.48
N GLU A 314 8.01 -149.39 6.63
CA GLU A 314 7.43 -150.44 5.78
C GLU A 314 8.47 -151.03 4.83
N LEU A 315 9.28 -150.19 4.18
CA LEU A 315 10.37 -150.62 3.31
C LEU A 315 11.39 -151.50 4.06
N GLN A 316 11.78 -151.12 5.29
CA GLN A 316 12.69 -151.92 6.13
C GLN A 316 12.05 -153.26 6.55
N SER A 317 10.75 -153.26 6.86
CA SER A 317 9.98 -154.47 7.15
C SER A 317 9.94 -155.40 5.94
N CYS A 318 9.62 -154.88 4.75
CA CYS A 318 9.64 -155.61 3.50
C CYS A 318 11.04 -156.16 3.16
N LYS A 319 12.11 -155.37 3.34
CA LYS A 319 13.49 -155.84 3.19
C LYS A 319 13.80 -157.00 4.14
N SER A 320 13.38 -156.90 5.40
CA SER A 320 13.60 -157.96 6.40
C SER A 320 12.84 -159.24 6.05
N LYS A 321 11.58 -159.13 5.60
CA LYS A 321 10.79 -160.27 5.10
C LYS A 321 11.41 -160.90 3.86
N LEU A 322 11.94 -160.08 2.94
CA LEU A 322 12.63 -160.55 1.75
C LEU A 322 13.89 -161.35 2.11
N GLU A 323 14.73 -160.83 3.02
CA GLU A 323 15.91 -161.55 3.51
C GLU A 323 15.56 -162.84 4.24
N SER A 324 14.51 -162.84 5.08
CA SER A 324 14.01 -164.07 5.69
C SER A 324 13.53 -165.08 4.66
N SER A 325 12.85 -164.64 3.61
CA SER A 325 12.38 -165.52 2.52
C SER A 325 13.54 -166.08 1.72
N LYS A 326 14.58 -165.28 1.44
CA LYS A 326 15.83 -165.75 0.80
C LYS A 326 16.51 -166.83 1.64
N LYS A 327 16.64 -166.64 2.96
CA LYS A 327 17.19 -167.68 3.86
C LYS A 327 16.39 -168.97 3.77
N LYS A 328 15.06 -168.86 3.79
CA LYS A 328 14.16 -170.01 3.68
C LYS A 328 14.26 -170.72 2.34
N ILE A 329 14.48 -169.99 1.25
CA ILE A 329 14.77 -170.56 -0.07
C ILE A 329 16.09 -171.34 -0.03
N ILE A 330 17.15 -170.78 0.55
CA ILE A 330 18.44 -171.47 0.69
C ILE A 330 18.28 -172.76 1.53
N GLU A 331 17.58 -172.70 2.66
CA GLU A 331 17.28 -173.87 3.50
C GLU A 331 16.51 -174.95 2.69
N LEU A 332 15.49 -174.55 1.93
CA LEU A 332 14.74 -175.47 1.07
C LEU A 332 15.59 -176.04 -0.07
N GLU A 333 16.49 -175.26 -0.66
CA GLU A 333 17.45 -175.73 -1.67
C GLU A 333 18.43 -176.76 -1.07
N GLU A 334 18.88 -176.56 0.17
CA GLU A 334 19.72 -177.52 0.91
C GLU A 334 18.95 -178.80 1.25
N GLU A 335 17.71 -178.69 1.74
CA GLU A 335 16.83 -179.84 1.99
C GLU A 335 16.56 -180.62 0.70
N LEU A 336 16.27 -179.94 -0.41
CA LEU A 336 16.08 -180.55 -1.72
C LEU A 336 17.35 -181.29 -2.18
N SER A 337 18.52 -180.70 -1.99
CA SER A 337 19.82 -181.33 -2.28
C SER A 337 20.05 -182.58 -1.43
N SER A 338 19.72 -182.52 -0.13
CA SER A 338 19.78 -183.67 0.78
C SER A 338 18.84 -184.80 0.35
N CYS A 339 17.58 -184.48 0.08
CA CYS A 339 16.57 -185.43 -0.38
C CYS A 339 16.96 -186.07 -1.72
N LYS A 340 17.58 -185.30 -2.62
CA LYS A 340 18.12 -185.81 -3.88
C LYS A 340 19.25 -186.83 -3.65
N LYS A 341 20.19 -186.55 -2.73
CA LYS A 341 21.23 -187.52 -2.34
C LYS A 341 20.66 -188.78 -1.71
N GLU A 342 19.64 -188.64 -0.86
CA GLU A 342 18.95 -189.78 -0.26
C GLU A 342 18.23 -190.63 -1.31
N SER A 343 17.56 -189.99 -2.28
CA SER A 343 16.96 -190.66 -3.43
C SER A 343 18.02 -191.41 -4.25
N GLU A 344 19.15 -190.79 -4.56
CA GLU A 344 20.28 -191.43 -5.27
C GLU A 344 20.84 -192.64 -4.48
N ALA A 345 20.96 -192.52 -3.15
CA ALA A 345 21.39 -193.62 -2.28
C ALA A 345 20.38 -194.77 -2.27
N LYS A 346 19.07 -194.48 -2.20
CA LYS A 346 18.01 -195.50 -2.29
C LYS A 346 17.96 -196.16 -3.66
N GLU A 347 18.21 -195.41 -4.73
CA GLU A 347 18.30 -195.95 -6.08
C GLU A 347 19.51 -196.91 -6.21
N ALA A 348 20.65 -196.57 -5.60
CA ALA A 348 21.81 -197.46 -5.52
C ALA A 348 21.54 -198.73 -4.68
N GLU A 349 20.86 -198.62 -3.54
CA GLU A 349 20.40 -199.79 -2.76
C GLU A 349 19.46 -200.68 -3.57
N LEU A 350 18.56 -200.10 -4.35
CA LEU A 350 17.62 -200.83 -5.19
C LEU A 350 18.34 -201.56 -6.33
N LEU A 351 19.37 -200.96 -6.92
CA LEU A 351 20.29 -201.60 -7.87
C LEU A 351 21.00 -202.81 -7.24
N MET A 352 21.58 -202.65 -6.05
CA MET A 352 22.22 -203.74 -5.31
C MET A 352 21.25 -204.88 -5.02
N LEU A 353 20.02 -204.57 -4.60
CA LEU A 353 19.00 -205.57 -4.32
C LEU A 353 18.57 -206.31 -5.60
N LYS A 354 18.51 -205.59 -6.72
CA LYS A 354 18.21 -206.16 -8.04
C LYS A 354 19.33 -207.11 -8.52
N ASP A 355 20.59 -206.75 -8.27
CA ASP A 355 21.73 -207.61 -8.56
C ASP A 355 21.69 -208.89 -7.71
N GLN A 356 21.44 -208.77 -6.40
CA GLN A 356 21.25 -209.93 -5.50
C GLN A 356 20.09 -210.82 -5.96
N TYR A 357 18.96 -210.22 -6.34
CA TYR A 357 17.83 -210.97 -6.90
C TYR A 357 18.22 -211.72 -8.19
N SER A 358 19.06 -211.13 -9.04
CA SER A 358 19.54 -211.81 -10.26
C SER A 358 20.42 -213.03 -9.94
N VAL A 359 21.27 -212.93 -8.90
CA VAL A 359 22.13 -214.03 -8.45
C VAL A 359 21.27 -215.18 -7.92
N ILE A 360 20.35 -214.90 -7.00
CA ILE A 360 19.44 -215.90 -6.43
C ILE A 360 18.59 -216.55 -7.53
N LYS A 361 18.11 -215.77 -8.50
CA LYS A 361 17.35 -216.28 -9.63
C LYS A 361 18.17 -217.27 -10.46
N ASN A 362 19.46 -216.97 -10.72
CA ASN A 362 20.35 -217.87 -11.46
C ASN A 362 20.65 -219.15 -10.66
N GLU A 363 20.86 -219.05 -9.34
CA GLU A 363 21.06 -220.22 -8.45
C GLU A 363 19.84 -221.14 -8.41
N LEU A 364 18.64 -220.55 -8.38
CA LEU A 364 17.38 -221.29 -8.47
C LEU A 364 17.25 -222.01 -9.83
N GLN A 365 17.68 -221.36 -10.92
CA GLN A 365 17.65 -221.95 -12.26
C GLN A 365 18.62 -223.13 -12.39
N GLN A 366 19.80 -223.05 -11.78
CA GLN A 366 20.76 -224.16 -11.73
C GLN A 366 20.24 -225.35 -10.92
N SER A 367 19.63 -225.09 -9.75
CA SER A 367 19.08 -226.16 -8.90
C SER A 367 17.91 -226.90 -9.56
N VAL A 368 17.07 -226.20 -10.32
CA VAL A 368 16.02 -226.82 -11.15
C VAL A 368 16.61 -227.70 -12.26
N GLN A 369 17.72 -227.30 -12.89
CA GLN A 369 18.37 -228.09 -13.93
C GLN A 369 18.92 -229.42 -13.39
N ILE A 370 19.52 -229.39 -12.20
CA ILE A 370 20.09 -230.58 -11.53
C ILE A 370 18.99 -231.61 -11.20
N LEU A 371 17.83 -231.16 -10.73
CA LEU A 371 16.69 -232.04 -10.42
C LEU A 371 16.11 -232.74 -11.67
N PHE A 372 16.24 -232.10 -12.84
CA PHE A 372 15.74 -232.65 -14.10
C PHE A 372 16.61 -233.80 -14.65
N GLU A 373 17.92 -233.79 -14.39
CA GLU A 373 18.83 -234.87 -14.81
C GLU A 373 18.68 -236.11 -13.93
N PHE A 374 18.48 -235.92 -12.62
CA PHE A 374 18.37 -237.01 -11.64
C PHE A 374 17.12 -237.89 -11.82
N THR A 375 16.03 -237.31 -12.33
CA THR A 375 14.75 -238.00 -12.54
C THR A 375 14.74 -238.89 -13.78
N LYS A 376 15.62 -238.62 -14.76
CA LYS A 376 15.72 -239.38 -16.01
C LYS A 376 16.44 -240.72 -15.87
N GLU A 377 17.35 -240.86 -14.91
CA GLU A 377 18.12 -242.11 -14.72
C GLU A 377 17.34 -243.22 -13.96
N ALA A 378 16.25 -242.87 -13.27
CA ALA A 378 15.49 -243.80 -12.42
C ALA A 378 14.48 -244.68 -13.20
N GLU A 379 14.11 -244.34 -14.43
CA GLU A 379 13.01 -244.99 -15.16
C GLU A 379 13.42 -246.20 -16.04
N GLU A 380 14.70 -246.48 -16.28
CA GLU A 380 15.12 -247.42 -17.36
C GLU A 380 15.42 -248.90 -16.98
N ARG A 381 15.29 -249.42 -15.74
CA ARG A 381 15.70 -250.84 -15.45
C ARG A 381 14.82 -251.70 -14.52
N LYS A 382 13.49 -251.64 -14.64
CA LYS A 382 12.56 -252.51 -13.86
C LYS A 382 11.72 -253.55 -14.64
N GLU A 383 11.95 -253.78 -15.94
CA GLU A 383 11.25 -254.82 -16.72
C GLU A 383 12.23 -255.89 -17.24
N ASP A 384 12.49 -256.96 -16.47
CA ASP A 384 12.36 -258.34 -16.96
C ASP A 384 12.65 -259.41 -15.90
N SER A 385 12.06 -260.57 -16.15
CA SER A 385 11.69 -261.60 -15.18
C SER A 385 12.58 -262.86 -15.21
N VAL A 386 12.54 -263.59 -14.08
CA VAL A 386 12.78 -265.04 -13.87
C VAL A 386 14.23 -265.57 -13.84
N GLY A 387 14.67 -265.95 -12.63
CA GLY A 387 15.55 -267.11 -12.43
C GLY A 387 16.62 -267.01 -11.35
N ARG A 388 16.31 -267.56 -10.16
CA ARG A 388 17.20 -268.06 -9.07
C ARG A 388 17.79 -267.07 -8.02
N CYS A 389 17.35 -267.31 -6.78
CA CYS A 389 18.11 -267.46 -5.52
C CYS A 389 18.99 -266.33 -4.92
N TYR A 390 18.57 -265.93 -3.70
CA TYR A 390 19.33 -265.76 -2.44
C TYR A 390 20.21 -264.52 -2.13
N VAL A 391 19.89 -263.92 -0.95
CA VAL A 391 20.75 -263.35 0.15
C VAL A 391 21.01 -261.81 0.28
N ASN A 392 20.45 -261.24 1.37
CA ASN A 392 20.93 -260.24 2.38
C ASN A 392 21.44 -258.77 2.10
N LYS A 393 20.77 -257.81 2.81
CA LYS A 393 21.25 -256.73 3.76
C LYS A 393 21.70 -255.31 3.30
N ALA A 394 21.35 -254.31 4.17
CA ALA A 394 21.90 -252.94 4.45
C ALA A 394 21.27 -251.72 3.70
N ILE A 395 21.17 -250.43 4.14
CA ILE A 395 21.16 -249.59 5.39
C ILE A 395 21.10 -248.07 4.95
N ASP A 396 20.51 -247.15 5.77
CA ASP A 396 20.69 -245.64 5.92
C ASP A 396 20.34 -244.62 4.78
N ILE A 397 20.03 -243.29 4.91
CA ILE A 397 20.09 -242.13 5.89
C ILE A 397 19.25 -240.93 5.26
N VAL A 398 18.38 -240.11 5.92
CA VAL A 398 18.47 -238.82 6.70
C VAL A 398 18.25 -237.45 5.94
N ASP A 399 17.42 -236.60 6.58
CA ASP A 399 17.20 -235.11 6.67
C ASP A 399 16.52 -234.19 5.62
N GLU A 400 15.89 -233.16 6.24
CA GLU A 400 14.84 -232.15 5.96
C GLU A 400 14.72 -231.45 4.59
#